data_AF-A0A955N1R7-F1
#
_entry.id   AF-A0A955N1R7-F1
#
_cell.length_a   1.000
_cell.length_b   1.000
_cell.length_c   1.000
_cell.angle_alpha   90.00
_cell.angle_beta   90.00
_cell.angle_gamma   90.00
#
_symmetry.space_group_name_H-M   'P 1'
#
loop_
_entity.id
_entity.type
_entity.pdbx_description
1 polymer ?
#
loop_
_entity_poly.entity_id
_entity_poly.type
_entity_poly.pdbx_seq_one_letter_code
_entity_poly.pdbx_strand_id
1 'polypeptide(L)'
;GDQENVSIYATSTFEVPEETEATLRIGSDDWVKVWLNGEPVHEFASFRGVTLDQDQIPVTLKKGTNSILLRINQGVLGYGFVVRLTDRAGEPIQVE
;
A
#
# COMPACT_ATOMS: atom_id res chain seq x y z
N GLY A 1 -4.37 18.32 0.22
CA GLY A 1 -4.87 19.53 0.91
C GLY A 1 -4.28 19.56 2.29
N ASP A 2 -4.09 20.72 2.89
CA ASP A 2 -3.36 20.88 4.16
C ASP A 2 -4.27 20.55 5.35
N GLN A 3 -4.67 19.27 5.46
CA GLN A 3 -5.43 18.77 6.60
C GLN A 3 -4.48 18.06 7.56
N GLU A 4 -4.45 18.54 8.80
CA GLU A 4 -3.59 18.03 9.88
C GLU A 4 -4.38 17.08 10.79
N ASN A 5 -3.69 16.13 11.42
CA ASN A 5 -4.29 15.16 12.35
C ASN A 5 -5.48 14.38 11.77
N VAL A 6 -5.39 14.02 10.48
CA VAL A 6 -6.42 13.23 9.79
C VAL A 6 -5.95 11.81 9.49
N SER A 7 -6.91 10.88 9.47
CA SER A 7 -6.70 9.54 8.92
C SER A 7 -7.39 9.43 7.57
N ILE A 8 -6.63 9.02 6.55
CA ILE A 8 -7.13 8.77 5.21
C ILE A 8 -7.16 7.26 4.99
N TYR A 9 -8.28 6.77 4.48
CA TYR A 9 -8.45 5.38 4.12
C TYR A 9 -8.57 5.27 2.60
N ALA A 10 -7.73 4.43 2.01
CA ALA A 10 -7.75 4.10 0.58
C ALA A 10 -7.91 2.60 0.43
N THR A 11 -8.83 2.17 -0.43
CA THR A 11 -9.10 0.75 -0.65
C THR A 11 -9.24 0.46 -2.14
N SER A 12 -8.87 -0.76 -2.52
CA SER A 12 -9.07 -1.27 -3.87
C SER A 12 -9.25 -2.78 -3.83
N THR A 13 -9.93 -3.31 -4.84
CA THR A 13 -10.06 -4.73 -5.11
C THR A 13 -9.58 -5.01 -6.52
N PHE A 14 -8.87 -6.11 -6.71
CA PHE A 14 -8.28 -6.50 -7.99
C PHE A 14 -8.22 -8.02 -8.08
N GLU A 15 -8.23 -8.56 -9.29
CA GLU A 15 -8.16 -10.00 -9.52
C GLU A 15 -6.78 -10.42 -10.04
N VAL A 16 -6.35 -11.61 -9.63
CA VAL A 16 -5.19 -12.30 -10.22
C VAL A 16 -5.59 -13.69 -10.71
N PRO A 17 -5.11 -14.15 -11.88
CA PRO A 17 -5.56 -15.39 -12.51
C PRO A 17 -5.08 -16.65 -11.78
N GLU A 18 -3.99 -16.54 -11.02
CA GLU A 18 -3.38 -17.59 -10.22
C GLU A 18 -2.77 -17.02 -8.92
N GLU A 19 -2.32 -17.90 -8.04
CA GLU A 19 -1.58 -17.47 -6.84
C GLU A 19 -0.24 -16.86 -7.27
N THR A 20 0.03 -15.63 -6.84
CA THR A 20 1.14 -14.82 -7.37
C THR A 20 1.98 -14.25 -6.25
N GLU A 21 3.28 -14.55 -6.29
CA GLU A 21 4.30 -13.88 -5.49
C GLU A 21 4.49 -12.44 -5.97
N ALA A 22 4.33 -11.48 -5.08
CA ALA A 22 4.32 -10.06 -5.40
C ALA A 22 5.16 -9.25 -4.41
N THR A 23 5.48 -8.02 -4.81
CA THR A 23 6.03 -6.98 -3.94
C THR A 23 5.06 -5.81 -3.91
N LEU A 24 4.56 -5.50 -2.73
CA LEU A 24 3.81 -4.28 -2.48
C LEU A 24 4.80 -3.16 -2.21
N ARG A 25 4.82 -2.15 -3.09
CA ARG A 25 5.72 -0.99 -2.99
C ARG A 25 4.92 0.22 -2.54
N ILE A 26 5.32 0.82 -1.42
CA ILE A 26 4.57 1.89 -0.77
C ILE A 26 5.44 3.12 -0.54
N GLY A 27 4.85 4.29 -0.78
CA GLY A 27 5.28 5.56 -0.20
C GLY A 27 4.16 6.15 0.64
N SER A 28 4.48 6.84 1.74
CA SER A 28 3.47 7.52 2.55
C SER A 28 3.96 8.82 3.14
N ASP A 29 3.01 9.70 3.43
CA ASP A 29 3.16 10.92 4.22
C ASP A 29 1.92 11.07 5.12
N ASP A 30 1.99 10.84 6.44
CA ASP A 30 3.14 10.39 7.23
C ASP A 30 3.14 8.85 7.45
N TRP A 31 2.27 8.37 8.35
CA TRP A 31 2.26 6.98 8.81
C TRP A 31 1.41 6.12 7.88
N VAL A 32 1.71 4.83 7.77
CA VAL A 32 0.91 3.90 6.97
C VAL A 32 0.68 2.59 7.71
N LYS A 33 -0.56 2.08 7.63
CA LYS A 33 -0.89 0.70 7.97
C LYS A 33 -1.60 0.06 6.79
N VAL A 34 -1.23 -1.17 6.46
CA VAL A 34 -1.75 -1.87 5.29
C VAL A 34 -2.28 -3.23 5.66
N TRP A 35 -3.45 -3.53 5.10
CA TRP A 35 -4.07 -4.84 5.16
C TRP A 35 -4.25 -5.38 3.74
N LEU A 36 -3.92 -6.66 3.56
CA LEU A 36 -4.19 -7.43 2.35
C LEU A 36 -5.15 -8.55 2.72
N ASN A 37 -6.30 -8.63 2.03
CA ASN A 37 -7.35 -9.60 2.32
C ASN A 37 -7.85 -9.59 3.78
N GLY A 38 -7.79 -8.43 4.44
CA GLY A 38 -8.16 -8.24 5.84
C GLY A 38 -7.04 -8.49 6.85
N GLU A 39 -5.92 -9.08 6.44
CA GLU A 39 -4.78 -9.36 7.31
C GLU A 39 -3.75 -8.24 7.26
N PRO A 40 -3.21 -7.77 8.40
CA PRO A 40 -2.19 -6.73 8.43
C PRO A 40 -0.87 -7.26 7.84
N VAL A 41 -0.37 -6.59 6.80
CA VAL A 41 0.89 -6.97 6.12
C VAL A 41 2.01 -5.97 6.32
N HIS A 42 1.70 -4.73 6.71
CA HIS A 42 2.69 -3.68 6.92
C HIS A 42 2.22 -2.60 7.88
N GLU A 43 3.16 -2.05 8.65
CA GLU A 43 2.94 -0.86 9.46
C GLU A 43 4.23 -0.04 9.56
N PHE A 44 4.11 1.26 9.30
CA PHE A 44 5.14 2.25 9.54
C PHE A 44 4.51 3.42 10.30
N ALA A 45 4.98 3.68 11.52
CA ALA A 45 4.40 4.65 12.44
C ALA A 45 5.42 5.71 12.87
N SER A 46 6.01 6.42 11.91
CA SER A 46 6.91 7.55 12.14
C SER A 46 6.72 8.63 11.09
N PHE A 47 7.15 9.85 11.37
CA PHE A 47 7.04 10.98 10.44
C PHE A 47 7.94 10.77 9.22
N ARG A 48 7.40 11.01 8.02
CA ARG A 48 8.16 11.01 6.77
C ARG A 48 7.35 11.67 5.66
N GLY A 49 8.05 12.29 4.72
CA GLY A 49 7.45 12.67 3.45
C GLY A 49 7.28 11.47 2.50
N VAL A 50 6.35 11.57 1.57
CA VAL A 50 6.11 10.54 0.55
C VAL A 50 7.26 10.48 -0.46
N THR A 51 7.78 9.28 -0.71
CA THR A 51 8.72 8.99 -1.82
C THR A 51 8.33 7.68 -2.48
N LEU A 52 8.65 7.51 -3.76
CA LEU A 52 8.36 6.28 -4.50
C LEU A 52 9.07 5.08 -3.87
N ASP A 53 8.34 3.98 -3.69
CA ASP A 53 8.86 2.67 -3.26
C ASP A 53 9.68 2.67 -1.94
N GLN A 54 9.36 3.57 -0.99
CA GLN A 54 10.03 3.65 0.32
C GLN A 54 10.00 2.34 1.09
N ASP A 55 8.85 1.68 1.09
CA ASP A 55 8.68 0.34 1.65
C ASP A 55 8.48 -0.67 0.52
N GLN A 56 9.09 -1.85 0.65
CA GLN A 56 8.95 -2.97 -0.29
C GLN A 56 8.62 -4.22 0.52
N ILE A 57 7.37 -4.66 0.44
CA ILE A 57 6.83 -5.74 1.27
C ILE A 57 6.53 -6.94 0.37
N PRO A 58 7.27 -8.05 0.50
CA PRO A 58 6.90 -9.30 -0.15
C PRO A 58 5.54 -9.78 0.33
N VAL A 59 4.64 -10.10 -0.59
CA VAL A 59 3.30 -10.62 -0.30
C VAL A 59 2.94 -11.72 -1.28
N THR A 60 2.05 -12.62 -0.87
CA THR A 60 1.46 -13.63 -1.75
C THR A 60 0.00 -13.27 -2.01
N LEU A 61 -0.35 -13.07 -3.28
CA LEU A 61 -1.71 -12.80 -3.74
C LEU A 61 -2.43 -14.12 -3.97
N LYS A 62 -3.66 -14.27 -3.48
CA LYS A 62 -4.46 -15.48 -3.73
C LYS A 62 -5.06 -15.43 -5.13
N LYS A 63 -5.21 -16.57 -5.80
CA LYS A 63 -6.02 -16.66 -7.03
C LYS A 63 -7.41 -16.05 -6.83
N GLY A 64 -7.86 -15.24 -7.79
CA GLY A 64 -9.14 -14.53 -7.76
C GLY A 64 -9.04 -13.15 -7.09
N THR A 65 -10.14 -12.69 -6.49
CA THR A 65 -10.25 -11.33 -5.95
C THR A 65 -9.43 -11.14 -4.68
N ASN A 66 -8.52 -10.16 -4.70
CA ASN A 66 -7.79 -9.66 -3.54
C ASN A 66 -8.31 -8.26 -3.16
N SER A 67 -8.22 -7.92 -1.88
CA SER A 67 -8.52 -6.57 -1.39
C SER A 67 -7.31 -5.97 -0.68
N ILE A 68 -7.07 -4.69 -0.90
CA ILE A 68 -6.06 -3.92 -0.18
C ILE A 68 -6.73 -2.74 0.52
N LEU A 69 -6.38 -2.52 1.78
CA LEU A 69 -6.76 -1.35 2.55
C LEU A 69 -5.49 -0.68 3.07
N LEU A 70 -5.39 0.63 2.88
CA LEU A 70 -4.38 1.47 3.49
C LEU A 70 -5.06 2.46 4.43
N ARG A 71 -4.46 2.66 5.60
CA ARG A 71 -4.71 3.81 6.46
C ARG A 71 -3.46 4.65 6.49
N ILE A 72 -3.57 5.89 6.02
CA ILE A 72 -2.55 6.92 6.19
C ILE A 72 -2.95 7.78 7.38
N ASN A 73 -2.05 7.97 8.35
CA ASN A 73 -2.28 8.97 9.40
C ASN A 73 -1.36 10.16 9.13
N GLN A 74 -1.97 11.32 8.98
CA GLN A 74 -1.28 12.55 8.68
C GLN A 74 -1.03 13.36 9.96
N GLY A 75 0.20 13.79 10.16
CA GLY A 75 0.58 14.70 11.24
C GLY A 75 0.28 16.15 10.88
N VAL A 76 1.17 16.77 10.09
CA VAL A 76 1.20 18.21 9.80
C VAL A 76 1.53 18.46 8.32
N LEU A 77 1.13 19.62 7.77
CA LEU A 77 1.27 19.94 6.33
C LEU A 77 0.45 19.01 5.42
N GLY A 78 0.95 18.72 4.22
CA GLY A 78 0.24 17.93 3.20
C GLY A 78 0.44 16.42 3.36
N TYR A 79 -0.54 15.65 2.91
CA TYR A 79 -0.50 14.18 2.90
C TYR A 79 -0.34 13.63 1.49
N GLY A 80 0.12 12.39 1.40
CA GLY A 80 0.25 11.67 0.14
C GLY A 80 0.54 10.19 0.34
N PHE A 81 0.24 9.39 -0.67
CA PHE A 81 0.66 7.99 -0.70
C PHE A 81 0.86 7.52 -2.13
N VAL A 82 1.69 6.51 -2.29
CA VAL A 82 1.88 5.77 -3.53
C VAL A 82 1.79 4.30 -3.21
N VAL A 83 1.08 3.53 -4.06
CA VAL A 83 1.00 2.07 -3.96
C VAL A 83 1.20 1.48 -5.33
N ARG A 84 2.09 0.50 -5.43
CA ARG A 84 2.31 -0.30 -6.64
C ARG A 84 2.38 -1.77 -6.29
N LEU A 85 1.83 -2.61 -7.16
CA LEU A 85 2.03 -4.05 -7.15
C LEU A 85 3.00 -4.40 -8.28
N THR A 86 4.13 -4.99 -7.91
CA THR A 86 5.15 -5.44 -8.87
C THR A 86 5.56 -6.87 -8.59
N ASP A 87 6.16 -7.52 -9.57
CA ASP A 87 6.94 -8.71 -9.32
C ASP A 87 8.24 -8.37 -8.53
N ARG A 88 9.10 -9.38 -8.33
CA ARG A 88 10.40 -9.22 -7.65
C ARG A 88 11.40 -8.38 -8.45
N ALA A 89 11.26 -8.31 -9.78
CA ALA A 89 12.10 -7.49 -10.65
C ALA A 89 11.67 -6.01 -10.66
N GLY A 90 10.47 -5.70 -10.15
CA GLY A 90 9.91 -4.35 -10.14
C GLY A 90 8.98 -4.07 -11.32
N GLU A 91 8.67 -5.09 -12.12
CA GLU A 91 7.74 -4.99 -13.25
C GLU A 91 6.29 -5.07 -12.76
N PRO A 92 5.33 -4.38 -13.40
CA PRO A 92 3.93 -4.41 -13.00
C PRO A 92 3.37 -5.84 -13.02
N ILE A 93 2.60 -6.21 -11.98
CA ILE A 93 1.80 -7.45 -12.02
C ILE A 93 0.58 -7.22 -12.89
N GLN A 94 0.23 -8.21 -13.70
CA GLN A 94 -1.06 -8.23 -14.40
C GLN A 94 -2.18 -8.43 -13.37
N VAL A 95 -3.03 -7.42 -13.26
CA VAL A 95 -4.22 -7.42 -12.44
C VAL A 95 -5.40 -7.02 -13.33
N GLU A 96 -6.55 -7.66 -13.12
CA GLU A 96 -7.83 -7.29 -13.76
C GLU A 96 -8.71 -6.48 -12.80
#